data_AF-A0A226DBJ7-F1
#
_entry.id   AF-A0A226DBJ7-F1
#
_cell.length_a   1.000
_cell.length_b   1.000
_cell.length_c   1.000
_cell.angle_alpha   90.00
_cell.angle_beta   90.00
_cell.angle_gamma   90.00
#
_symmetry.space_group_name_H-M   'P 1'
#
loop_
_entity.id
_entity.type
_entity.pdbx_description
1 polymer ?
#
loop_
_entity_poly.entity_id
_entity_poly.type
_entity_poly.pdbx_seq_one_letter_code
_entity_poly.pdbx_strand_id
1 'polypeptide(L)'
;IAGSNVPLRLPPSSQSTFATMQVPKMSCSNMFEMFEYDQKLGLIVTTRNAKLIRMFKWQSILSLIYTLATFLHVCFGRLSLVEKFQGSLVLPMDLLITAKRWNHSLDKSPGQIVNAFINFETEIMKDLPKAPTSLGTKLMRVFIPVFTISLTMAPLLEILLLLFAPCTPPFLLSMLPNCKECYTSGNLIQFGIRLFESWMQWHMLLTAWNLGRLPPICRGHLPSDVLSRST
;
A
#
# COMPACT_ATOMS: atom_id res chain seq x y z
N ILE A 1 7.96 75.35 -27.37
CA ILE A 1 7.88 73.88 -27.60
C ILE A 1 7.50 73.26 -26.26
N ALA A 2 6.20 73.05 -26.04
CA ALA A 2 5.65 72.51 -24.79
C ALA A 2 5.42 71.00 -24.96
N GLY A 3 6.14 70.18 -24.20
CA GLY A 3 6.02 68.72 -24.21
C GLY A 3 4.87 68.27 -23.33
N SER A 4 3.89 67.58 -23.93
CA SER A 4 2.75 67.00 -23.24
C SER A 4 3.11 65.61 -22.71
N ASN A 5 3.15 65.46 -21.39
CA ASN A 5 3.30 64.16 -20.72
C ASN A 5 1.94 63.45 -20.71
N VAL A 6 1.79 62.43 -21.55
CA VAL A 6 0.62 61.54 -21.56
C VAL A 6 0.89 60.38 -20.58
N PRO A 7 0.08 60.20 -19.52
CA PRO A 7 0.25 59.11 -18.58
C PRO A 7 -0.19 57.78 -19.22
N LEU A 8 0.73 56.82 -19.25
CA LEU A 8 0.48 55.47 -19.74
C LEU A 8 -0.49 54.74 -18.79
N ARG A 9 -1.74 54.57 -19.23
CA ARG A 9 -2.79 53.88 -18.48
C ARG A 9 -2.63 52.38 -18.71
N LEU A 10 -2.06 51.66 -17.73
CA LEU A 10 -2.01 50.20 -17.75
C LEU A 10 -3.43 49.61 -17.64
N PRO A 11 -3.74 48.55 -18.40
CA PRO A 11 -5.05 47.92 -18.36
C PRO A 11 -5.31 47.23 -17.01
N PRO A 12 -6.57 47.15 -16.57
CA PRO A 12 -6.93 46.49 -15.32
C PRO A 12 -6.56 45.02 -15.39
N SER A 13 -5.77 44.57 -14.42
CA SER A 13 -5.47 43.16 -14.19
C SER A 13 -6.79 42.43 -13.95
N SER A 14 -7.16 41.57 -14.90
CA SER A 14 -8.29 40.66 -14.78
C SER A 14 -8.02 39.73 -13.60
N GLN A 15 -8.62 40.03 -12.44
CA GLN A 15 -8.74 39.10 -11.33
C GLN A 15 -9.62 37.94 -11.81
N SER A 16 -8.96 36.91 -12.33
CA SER A 16 -9.59 35.62 -12.61
C SER A 16 -10.04 35.04 -11.28
N THR A 17 -11.35 35.11 -11.03
CA THR A 17 -12.02 34.40 -9.94
C THR A 17 -11.77 32.91 -10.13
N PHE A 18 -10.71 32.41 -9.50
CA PHE A 18 -10.35 31.00 -9.51
C PHE A 18 -11.39 30.28 -8.67
N ALA A 19 -12.36 29.65 -9.35
CA ALA A 19 -13.25 28.70 -8.72
C ALA A 19 -12.37 27.60 -8.10
N THR A 20 -12.30 27.58 -6.77
CA THR A 20 -11.71 26.50 -5.99
C THR A 20 -12.56 25.26 -6.22
N MET A 21 -12.25 24.52 -7.28
CA MET A 21 -12.80 23.19 -7.53
C MET A 21 -12.34 22.32 -6.36
N GLN A 22 -13.26 22.08 -5.43
CA GLN A 22 -13.06 21.15 -4.33
C GLN A 22 -12.87 19.77 -4.94
N VAL A 23 -11.61 19.36 -5.10
CA VAL A 23 -11.27 17.97 -5.33
C VAL A 23 -11.85 17.20 -4.14
N PRO A 24 -12.73 16.21 -4.36
CA PRO A 24 -13.27 15.42 -3.27
C PRO A 24 -12.07 14.87 -2.51
N LYS A 25 -12.02 15.16 -1.20
CA LYS A 25 -11.08 14.53 -0.28
C LYS A 25 -11.35 13.04 -0.37
N MET A 26 -10.64 12.34 -1.24
CA MET A 26 -10.46 10.91 -1.12
C MET A 26 -9.68 10.74 0.17
N SER A 27 -10.43 10.61 1.26
CA SER A 27 -9.95 10.12 2.53
C SER A 27 -9.44 8.72 2.24
N CYS A 28 -8.18 8.60 1.85
CA CYS A 28 -7.43 7.35 1.85
C CYS A 28 -7.21 6.93 3.31
N SER A 29 -8.29 6.83 4.09
CA SER A 29 -8.34 6.13 5.37
C SER A 29 -8.32 4.63 5.08
N ASN A 30 -7.29 4.17 4.38
CA ASN A 30 -6.97 2.75 4.39
C ASN A 30 -6.25 2.51 5.70
N MET A 31 -6.86 1.66 6.50
CA MET A 31 -6.69 1.44 7.95
C MET A 31 -5.26 1.10 8.44
N PHE A 32 -4.22 1.13 7.59
CA PHE A 32 -2.87 0.61 7.92
C PHE A 32 -1.68 1.41 7.38
N GLU A 33 -1.87 2.60 6.83
CA GLU A 33 -0.74 3.45 6.44
C GLU A 33 -0.19 4.21 7.66
N MET A 34 1.09 3.96 8.00
CA MET A 34 1.83 4.75 9.00
C MET A 34 2.13 6.18 8.56
N PHE A 35 1.85 6.47 7.30
CA PHE A 35 2.26 7.67 6.61
C PHE A 35 1.01 8.44 6.20
N GLU A 36 0.89 9.65 6.72
CA GLU A 36 -0.14 10.59 6.32
C GLU A 36 0.49 11.61 5.38
N TYR A 37 -0.18 11.94 4.29
CA TYR A 37 0.28 13.02 3.42
C TYR A 37 -0.16 14.37 4.03
N ASP A 38 0.80 15.21 4.40
CA ASP A 38 0.53 16.56 4.86
C ASP A 38 0.40 17.50 3.65
N GLN A 39 -0.85 17.83 3.30
CA GLN A 39 -1.14 18.72 2.19
C GLN A 39 -0.51 20.12 2.35
N LYS A 40 -0.27 20.59 3.59
CA LYS A 40 0.34 21.91 3.83
C LYS A 40 1.84 21.90 3.53
N LEU A 41 2.51 20.81 3.86
CA LEU A 41 3.95 20.66 3.64
C LEU A 41 4.26 20.08 2.25
N GLY A 42 3.29 19.42 1.61
CA GLY A 42 3.53 18.63 0.40
C GLY A 42 4.40 17.40 0.66
N LEU A 43 4.49 16.97 1.91
CA LEU A 43 5.39 15.92 2.37
C LEU A 43 4.62 14.79 3.04
N ILE A 44 5.18 13.59 2.96
CA ILE A 44 4.69 12.44 3.70
C ILE A 44 5.23 12.52 5.12
N VAL A 45 4.32 12.61 6.10
CA VAL A 45 4.66 12.67 7.53
C VAL A 45 4.23 11.37 8.22
N THR A 46 4.99 10.95 9.24
CA THR A 46 4.60 9.82 10.07
C THR A 46 3.38 10.18 10.90
N THR A 47 2.35 9.31 10.92
CA THR A 47 1.17 9.47 11.77
C THR A 47 1.57 9.64 13.23
N ARG A 48 0.97 10.61 13.92
CA ARG A 48 1.20 10.83 15.37
C ARG A 48 0.22 10.07 16.25
N ASN A 49 -0.69 9.29 15.65
CA ASN A 49 -1.72 8.58 16.40
C ASN A 49 -1.15 7.35 17.13
N ALA A 50 -0.97 7.49 18.44
CA ALA A 50 -0.42 6.42 19.29
C ALA A 50 -1.24 5.12 19.26
N LYS A 51 -2.56 5.18 19.05
CA LYS A 51 -3.42 3.99 18.95
C LYS A 51 -3.10 3.20 17.67
N LEU A 52 -2.95 3.89 16.54
CA LEU A 52 -2.61 3.28 15.26
C LEU A 52 -1.21 2.63 15.31
N ILE A 53 -0.23 3.33 15.89
CA ILE A 53 1.12 2.80 16.10
C ILE A 53 1.09 1.54 16.96
N ARG A 54 0.32 1.55 18.06
CA ARG A 54 0.18 0.38 18.94
C ARG A 54 -0.48 -0.80 18.22
N MET A 55 -1.54 -0.55 17.45
CA MET A 55 -2.23 -1.58 16.67
C MET A 55 -1.28 -2.21 15.65
N PHE A 56 -0.50 -1.41 14.92
CA PHE A 56 0.50 -1.92 13.99
C PHE A 56 1.55 -2.78 14.69
N LYS A 57 2.07 -2.35 15.84
CA LYS A 57 3.05 -3.14 16.61
C LYS A 57 2.48 -4.50 16.98
N TRP A 58 1.23 -4.55 17.44
CA TRP A 58 0.54 -5.81 17.71
C TRP A 58 0.42 -6.69 16.47
N GLN A 59 0.03 -6.14 15.33
CA GLN A 59 -0.06 -6.91 14.08
C GLN A 59 1.30 -7.43 13.60
N SER A 60 2.38 -6.66 13.78
CA SER A 60 3.74 -7.10 13.46
C SER A 60 4.17 -8.28 14.34
N ILE A 61 3.89 -8.21 15.65
CA ILE A 61 4.14 -9.30 16.60
C ILE A 61 3.32 -10.55 16.22
N LEU A 62 2.03 -10.39 15.90
CA LEU A 62 1.18 -11.51 15.46
C LEU A 62 1.70 -12.14 14.17
N SER A 63 2.19 -11.34 13.22
CA SER A 63 2.79 -11.84 11.97
C SER A 63 4.05 -12.63 12.24
N LEU A 64 4.92 -12.14 13.14
CA LEU A 64 6.13 -12.85 13.54
C LEU A 64 5.79 -14.20 14.18
N ILE A 65 4.84 -14.24 15.11
CA ILE A 65 4.38 -15.49 15.75
C ILE A 65 3.82 -16.45 14.69
N TYR A 66 3.00 -15.94 13.76
CA TYR A 66 2.42 -16.74 12.67
C TYR A 66 3.49 -17.32 11.75
N THR A 67 4.47 -16.50 11.31
CA THR A 67 5.57 -16.96 10.47
C THR A 67 6.44 -17.98 11.19
N LEU A 68 6.70 -17.80 12.49
CA LEU A 68 7.46 -18.77 13.29
C LEU A 68 6.69 -20.09 13.46
N ALA A 69 5.39 -20.04 13.74
CA ALA A 69 4.55 -21.23 13.81
C ALA A 69 4.55 -21.99 12.48
N THR A 70 4.40 -21.27 11.37
CA THR A 70 4.45 -21.82 10.01
C THR A 70 5.82 -22.45 9.70
N PHE A 71 6.91 -21.75 10.04
CA PHE A 71 8.27 -22.26 9.92
C PHE A 71 8.46 -23.57 10.68
N LEU A 72 8.08 -23.60 11.96
CA LEU A 72 8.20 -24.79 12.79
C LEU A 72 7.35 -25.94 12.25
N HIS A 73 6.15 -25.63 11.74
CA HIS A 73 5.29 -26.63 11.14
C HIS A 73 5.89 -27.22 9.85
N VAL A 74 6.42 -26.39 8.95
CA VAL A 74 7.04 -26.87 7.70
C VAL A 74 8.30 -27.68 7.98
N CYS A 75 9.14 -27.24 8.92
CA CYS A 75 10.42 -27.89 9.24
C CYS A 75 10.25 -29.18 10.06
N PHE A 76 9.44 -29.13 11.13
CA PHE A 76 9.34 -30.21 12.12
C PHE A 76 8.01 -30.97 12.05
N GLY A 77 7.04 -30.51 11.26
CA GLY A 77 5.75 -31.16 11.11
C GLY A 77 5.83 -32.48 10.35
N ARG A 78 4.90 -33.38 10.69
CA ARG A 78 4.67 -34.66 10.01
C ARG A 78 3.87 -34.46 8.71
N LEU A 79 4.38 -33.59 7.84
CA LEU A 79 3.81 -33.32 6.52
C LEU A 79 4.40 -34.27 5.49
N SER A 80 3.61 -34.65 4.49
CA SER A 80 4.09 -35.33 3.31
C SER A 80 5.07 -34.44 2.52
N LEU A 81 5.85 -35.05 1.62
CA LEU A 81 6.85 -34.31 0.84
C LEU A 81 6.22 -33.19 0.00
N VAL A 82 5.04 -33.45 -0.60
CA VAL A 82 4.30 -32.48 -1.43
C VAL A 82 3.85 -31.29 -0.59
N GLU A 83 3.30 -31.57 0.59
CA GLU A 83 2.85 -30.56 1.54
C GLU A 83 4.00 -29.68 2.05
N LYS A 84 5.17 -30.27 2.31
CA LYS A 84 6.38 -29.53 2.65
C LYS A 84 6.83 -28.62 1.51
N PHE A 85 6.74 -29.09 0.27
CA PHE A 85 7.10 -28.27 -0.89
C PHE A 85 6.16 -27.07 -1.04
N GLN A 86 4.85 -27.28 -0.89
CA GLN A 86 3.87 -26.19 -0.92
C GLN A 86 4.12 -25.16 0.18
N GLY A 87 4.30 -25.60 1.44
CA GLY A 87 4.63 -24.71 2.55
C GLY A 87 5.96 -23.99 2.36
N SER A 88 6.96 -24.66 1.78
CA SER A 88 8.27 -24.07 1.49
C SER A 88 8.26 -22.96 0.45
N LEU A 89 7.26 -22.90 -0.44
CA LEU A 89 7.11 -21.79 -1.39
C LEU A 89 6.52 -20.54 -0.73
N VAL A 90 5.62 -20.72 0.23
CA VAL A 90 4.94 -19.63 0.95
C VAL A 90 5.84 -19.05 2.06
N LEU A 91 6.54 -19.92 2.78
CA LEU A 91 7.39 -19.56 3.91
C LEU A 91 8.43 -18.44 3.64
N PRO A 92 9.22 -18.44 2.55
CA PRO A 92 10.18 -17.36 2.28
C PRO A 92 9.47 -16.03 1.99
N MET A 93 8.30 -16.04 1.37
CA MET A 93 7.51 -14.82 1.16
C MET A 93 7.04 -14.25 2.50
N ASP A 94 6.49 -15.08 3.39
CA ASP A 94 6.07 -14.67 4.72
C ASP A 94 7.24 -14.14 5.56
N LEU A 95 8.40 -14.80 5.49
CA LEU A 95 9.63 -14.33 6.15
C LEU A 95 10.07 -12.97 5.63
N LEU A 96 10.06 -12.74 4.32
CA LEU A 96 10.44 -11.44 3.73
C LEU A 96 9.45 -10.34 4.11
N ILE A 97 8.14 -10.62 4.09
CA ILE A 97 7.10 -9.67 4.49
C ILE A 97 7.24 -9.32 5.99
N THR A 98 7.40 -10.33 6.84
CA THR A 98 7.58 -10.16 8.28
C THR A 98 8.88 -9.42 8.60
N ALA A 99 9.99 -9.73 7.92
CA ALA A 99 11.27 -9.03 8.10
C ALA A 99 11.17 -7.55 7.72
N LYS A 100 10.53 -7.23 6.59
CA LYS A 100 10.26 -5.84 6.19
C LYS A 100 9.41 -5.11 7.24
N ARG A 101 8.36 -5.77 7.75
CA ARG A 101 7.48 -5.22 8.80
C ARG A 101 8.18 -4.96 10.12
N TRP A 102 9.08 -5.86 10.52
CA TRP A 102 9.84 -5.72 11.75
C TRP A 102 10.77 -4.49 11.71
N ASN A 103 11.41 -4.25 10.55
CA ASN A 103 12.36 -3.15 10.39
C ASN A 103 11.72 -1.74 10.44
N HIS A 104 10.41 -1.63 10.20
CA HIS A 104 9.71 -0.34 10.23
C HIS A 104 9.66 0.34 11.60
N SER A 105 9.81 -0.40 12.70
CA SER A 105 9.87 0.22 14.03
C SER A 105 11.20 0.94 14.28
N LEU A 106 12.23 0.67 13.47
CA LEU A 106 13.60 1.16 13.70
C LEU A 106 14.01 2.23 12.69
N ASP A 107 13.48 2.19 11.46
CA ASP A 107 13.98 3.04 10.39
C ASP A 107 12.94 4.05 9.83
N LYS A 108 13.24 5.34 10.00
CA LYS A 108 12.50 6.45 9.37
C LYS A 108 12.94 6.71 7.92
N SER A 109 13.99 6.03 7.46
CA SER A 109 14.63 6.22 6.15
C SER A 109 13.68 6.09 4.97
N PRO A 110 12.74 5.12 4.88
CA PRO A 110 11.90 4.98 3.69
C PRO A 110 11.06 6.24 3.41
N GLY A 111 10.46 6.83 4.45
CA GLY A 111 9.71 8.08 4.31
C GLY A 111 10.60 9.27 3.94
N GLN A 112 11.83 9.32 4.46
CA GLN A 112 12.80 10.37 4.12
C GLN A 112 13.28 10.27 2.67
N ILE A 113 13.58 9.06 2.19
CA ILE A 113 14.00 8.82 0.79
C ILE A 113 12.90 9.29 -0.15
N VAL A 114 11.65 8.92 0.11
CA VAL A 114 10.50 9.36 -0.68
C VAL A 114 10.35 10.87 -0.66
N ASN A 115 10.41 11.49 0.52
CA ASN A 115 10.34 12.95 0.64
C ASN A 115 11.48 13.63 -0.12
N ALA A 116 12.68 13.05 -0.13
CA ALA A 116 13.80 13.56 -0.92
C ALA A 116 13.52 13.51 -2.42
N PHE A 117 12.93 12.41 -2.92
CA PHE A 117 12.51 12.30 -4.32
C PHE A 117 11.41 13.29 -4.69
N ILE A 118 10.41 13.49 -3.83
CA ILE A 118 9.34 14.49 -4.04
C ILE A 118 9.93 15.89 -4.12
N ASN A 119 10.82 16.24 -3.19
CA ASN A 119 11.51 17.52 -3.19
C ASN A 119 12.38 17.70 -4.44
N PHE A 120 13.13 16.66 -4.83
CA PHE A 120 13.93 16.66 -6.05
C PHE A 120 13.07 16.89 -7.30
N GLU A 121 11.98 16.14 -7.45
CA GLU A 121 11.05 16.29 -8.57
C GLU A 121 10.44 17.70 -8.58
N THR A 122 10.04 18.21 -7.42
CA THR A 122 9.44 19.53 -7.29
C THR A 122 10.43 20.65 -7.58
N GLU A 123 11.67 20.58 -7.12
CA GLU A 123 12.64 21.65 -7.34
C GLU A 123 13.26 21.62 -8.74
N ILE A 124 13.61 20.46 -9.27
CA ILE A 124 14.35 20.36 -10.54
C ILE A 124 13.41 20.36 -11.75
N MET A 125 12.18 19.83 -11.64
CA MET A 125 11.27 19.79 -12.79
C MET A 125 10.45 21.07 -12.97
N LYS A 126 10.56 22.06 -12.08
CA LYS A 126 9.88 23.36 -12.22
C LYS A 126 10.26 24.09 -13.52
N ASP A 127 11.53 24.02 -13.90
CA ASP A 127 12.07 24.80 -15.04
C ASP A 127 12.22 23.98 -16.32
N LEU A 128 11.96 22.67 -16.27
CA LEU A 128 12.11 21.78 -17.42
C LEU A 128 10.79 21.63 -18.19
N PRO A 129 10.83 21.58 -19.54
CA PRO A 129 9.65 21.28 -20.33
C PRO A 129 9.12 19.88 -19.96
N LYS A 130 7.79 19.72 -19.90
CA LYS A 130 7.15 18.45 -19.53
C LYS A 130 7.68 17.31 -20.41
N ALA A 131 8.34 16.35 -19.77
CA ALA A 131 8.89 15.20 -20.47
C ALA A 131 7.77 14.39 -21.16
N PRO A 132 7.98 13.92 -22.41
CA PRO A 132 7.01 13.07 -23.09
C PRO A 132 6.81 11.78 -22.27
N THR A 133 5.58 11.28 -22.25
CA THR A 133 5.25 10.08 -21.48
C THR A 133 5.99 8.87 -22.04
N SER A 134 6.98 8.36 -21.31
CA SER A 134 7.76 7.19 -21.70
C SER A 134 6.89 5.93 -21.77
N LEU A 135 7.28 4.96 -22.60
CA LEU A 135 6.63 3.64 -22.67
C LEU A 135 6.59 2.97 -21.29
N GLY A 136 7.66 3.10 -20.51
CA GLY A 136 7.72 2.58 -19.13
C GLY A 136 6.64 3.16 -18.22
N THR A 137 6.34 4.46 -18.33
CA THR A 137 5.24 5.09 -17.58
C THR A 137 3.88 4.50 -17.95
N LYS A 138 3.65 4.26 -19.26
CA LYS A 138 2.40 3.65 -19.75
C LYS A 138 2.26 2.22 -19.22
N LEU A 139 3.34 1.44 -19.23
CA LEU A 139 3.34 0.07 -18.71
C LEU A 139 3.09 0.03 -17.19
N MET A 140 3.79 0.87 -16.42
CA MET A 140 3.61 0.95 -14.96
C MET A 140 2.17 1.32 -14.59
N ARG A 141 1.52 2.19 -15.37
CA ARG A 141 0.11 2.56 -15.17
C ARG A 141 -0.85 1.35 -15.25
N VAL A 142 -0.53 0.35 -16.06
CA VAL A 142 -1.34 -0.87 -16.21
C VAL A 142 -0.90 -1.95 -15.23
N PHE A 143 0.41 -2.10 -15.02
CA PHE A 143 0.97 -3.12 -14.15
C PHE A 143 0.55 -2.95 -12.68
N ILE A 144 0.58 -1.73 -12.16
CA ILE A 144 0.23 -1.41 -10.76
C ILE A 144 -1.20 -1.88 -10.40
N PRO A 145 -2.27 -1.51 -11.13
CA PRO A 145 -3.61 -1.95 -10.79
C PRO A 145 -3.81 -3.47 -10.97
N VAL A 146 -3.23 -4.07 -12.01
CA VAL A 146 -3.30 -5.53 -12.22
C VAL A 146 -2.68 -6.26 -11.03
N PHE A 147 -1.48 -5.86 -10.62
CA PHE A 147 -0.83 -6.44 -9.46
C PHE A 147 -1.62 -6.21 -8.15
N THR A 148 -2.24 -5.02 -7.99
CA THR A 148 -3.13 -4.74 -6.84
C THR A 148 -4.29 -5.73 -6.80
N ILE A 149 -4.95 -5.96 -7.94
CA ILE A 149 -6.09 -6.87 -8.05
C ILE A 149 -5.62 -8.29 -7.75
N SER A 150 -4.50 -8.73 -8.32
CA SER A 150 -3.93 -10.06 -8.07
C SER A 150 -3.63 -10.29 -6.58
N LEU A 151 -3.02 -9.33 -5.90
CA LEU A 151 -2.75 -9.42 -4.46
C LEU A 151 -4.03 -9.44 -3.61
N THR A 152 -5.08 -8.75 -4.06
CA THR A 152 -6.39 -8.73 -3.39
C THR A 152 -7.15 -10.04 -3.62
N MET A 153 -6.98 -10.66 -4.79
CA MET A 153 -7.61 -11.93 -5.15
C MET A 153 -6.97 -13.13 -4.46
N ALA A 154 -5.67 -13.08 -4.16
CA ALA A 154 -4.96 -14.16 -3.47
C ALA A 154 -5.63 -14.61 -2.15
N PRO A 155 -5.93 -13.74 -1.17
CA PRO A 155 -6.60 -14.15 0.06
C PRO A 155 -8.05 -14.60 -0.14
N LEU A 156 -8.75 -14.13 -1.20
CA LEU A 156 -10.08 -14.65 -1.54
C LEU A 156 -9.99 -16.10 -2.06
N LEU A 157 -9.01 -16.38 -2.91
CA LEU A 157 -8.73 -17.73 -3.38
C LEU A 157 -8.32 -18.63 -2.22
N GLU A 158 -7.61 -18.08 -1.24
CA GLU A 158 -7.21 -18.79 -0.04
C GLU A 158 -8.39 -19.14 0.88
N ILE A 159 -9.32 -18.20 1.11
CA ILE A 159 -10.59 -18.49 1.80
C ILE A 159 -11.33 -19.62 1.10
N LEU A 160 -11.39 -19.58 -0.24
CA LEU A 160 -12.02 -20.64 -1.03
C LEU A 160 -11.30 -21.98 -0.87
N LEU A 161 -9.97 -21.98 -0.87
CA LEU A 161 -9.16 -23.18 -0.61
C LEU A 161 -9.41 -23.73 0.80
N LEU A 162 -9.47 -22.89 1.82
CA LEU A 162 -9.75 -23.27 3.21
C LEU A 162 -11.18 -23.79 3.41
N LEU A 163 -12.14 -23.36 2.57
CA LEU A 163 -13.50 -23.87 2.57
C LEU A 163 -13.57 -25.30 2.00
N PHE A 164 -12.84 -25.57 0.91
CA PHE A 164 -12.86 -26.88 0.26
C PHE A 164 -11.88 -27.89 0.86
N ALA A 165 -10.72 -27.43 1.32
CA ALA A 165 -9.62 -28.25 1.80
C ALA A 165 -8.98 -27.61 3.06
N PRO A 166 -9.68 -27.61 4.21
CA PRO A 166 -9.25 -26.92 5.42
C PRO A 166 -7.97 -27.48 6.06
N CYS A 167 -7.58 -28.70 5.69
CA CYS A 167 -6.38 -29.36 6.21
C CYS A 167 -5.17 -29.21 5.28
N THR A 168 -5.25 -28.34 4.28
CA THR A 168 -4.12 -28.08 3.37
C THR A 168 -3.06 -27.25 4.10
N PRO A 169 -1.77 -27.61 4.03
CA PRO A 169 -0.71 -26.75 4.56
C PRO A 169 -0.50 -25.51 3.67
N PRO A 170 0.02 -24.39 4.19
CA PRO A 170 0.68 -24.20 5.49
C PRO A 170 -0.22 -23.65 6.63
N PHE A 171 -1.54 -23.83 6.53
CA PHE A 171 -2.49 -23.18 7.44
C PHE A 171 -2.46 -23.80 8.86
N LEU A 172 -2.79 -23.02 9.90
CA LEU A 172 -2.86 -23.47 11.31
C LEU A 172 -3.79 -24.67 11.48
N LEU A 173 -4.87 -24.76 10.69
CA LEU A 173 -5.76 -25.93 10.72
C LEU A 173 -5.06 -27.24 10.34
N SER A 174 -4.06 -27.22 9.45
CA SER A 174 -3.28 -28.43 9.11
C SER A 174 -2.36 -28.86 10.25
N MET A 175 -2.13 -28.00 11.25
CA MET A 175 -1.33 -28.33 12.44
C MET A 175 -2.11 -29.14 13.48
N LEU A 176 -3.44 -29.20 13.38
CA LEU A 176 -4.26 -29.95 14.32
C LEU A 176 -4.23 -31.45 13.97
N PRO A 177 -3.92 -32.34 14.95
CA PRO A 177 -3.74 -33.77 14.69
C PRO A 177 -4.99 -34.45 14.13
N ASN A 178 -6.18 -33.93 14.47
CA ASN A 178 -7.48 -34.48 14.07
C ASN A 178 -8.25 -33.53 13.14
N CYS A 179 -7.56 -32.83 12.23
CA CYS A 179 -8.19 -31.82 11.37
C CYS A 179 -9.46 -32.34 10.63
N LYS A 180 -9.45 -33.60 10.18
CA LYS A 180 -10.62 -34.22 9.51
C LYS A 180 -11.83 -34.37 10.43
N GLU A 181 -11.62 -34.80 11.67
CA GLU A 181 -12.69 -35.00 12.65
C GLU A 181 -13.22 -33.65 13.20
N CYS A 182 -12.32 -32.68 13.39
CA CYS A 182 -12.67 -31.33 13.81
C CYS A 182 -13.50 -30.57 12.77
N TYR A 183 -13.39 -30.91 11.49
CA TYR A 183 -14.20 -30.29 10.44
C TYR A 183 -15.67 -30.72 10.49
N THR A 184 -15.93 -31.99 10.79
CA THR A 184 -17.30 -32.52 10.83
C THR A 184 -18.15 -31.95 11.96
N SER A 185 -17.54 -31.45 13.04
CA SER A 185 -18.28 -30.90 14.18
C SER A 185 -18.78 -29.47 13.99
N GLY A 186 -18.36 -28.76 12.92
CA GLY A 186 -18.86 -27.42 12.60
C GLY A 186 -18.63 -26.37 13.70
N ASN A 187 -17.61 -26.57 14.55
CA ASN A 187 -17.42 -25.77 15.75
C ASN A 187 -17.06 -24.30 15.44
N LEU A 188 -17.61 -23.37 16.22
CA LEU A 188 -17.30 -21.92 16.16
C LEU A 188 -15.79 -21.63 16.20
N ILE A 189 -15.02 -22.45 16.91
CA ILE A 189 -13.56 -22.35 16.99
C ILE A 189 -12.93 -22.49 15.60
N GLN A 190 -13.40 -23.42 14.77
CA GLN A 190 -12.87 -23.63 13.42
C GLN A 190 -13.15 -22.42 12.53
N PHE A 191 -14.36 -21.87 12.60
CA PHE A 191 -14.69 -20.65 11.88
C PHE A 191 -13.78 -19.48 12.31
N GLY A 192 -13.53 -19.36 13.61
CA GLY A 192 -12.60 -18.37 14.17
C GLY A 192 -11.17 -18.50 13.63
N ILE A 193 -10.63 -19.73 13.54
CA ILE A 193 -9.30 -19.98 12.99
C ILE A 193 -9.24 -19.59 11.50
N ARG A 194 -10.24 -19.97 10.69
CA ARG A 194 -10.29 -19.61 9.26
C ARG A 194 -10.35 -18.11 9.05
N LEU A 195 -11.18 -17.42 9.85
CA LEU A 195 -11.29 -15.98 9.80
C LEU A 195 -9.98 -15.32 10.21
N PHE A 196 -9.33 -15.83 11.25
CA PHE A 196 -8.03 -15.33 11.72
C PHE A 196 -6.92 -15.53 10.68
N GLU A 197 -6.80 -16.70 10.07
CA GLU A 197 -5.84 -16.97 9.00
C GLU A 197 -6.04 -16.02 7.83
N SER A 198 -7.24 -16.03 7.26
CA SER A 198 -7.60 -15.18 6.13
C SER A 198 -7.35 -13.70 6.42
N TRP A 199 -7.66 -13.26 7.63
CA TRP A 199 -7.38 -11.91 8.11
C TRP A 199 -5.88 -11.61 8.21
N MET A 200 -5.08 -12.55 8.74
CA MET A 200 -3.63 -12.43 8.83
C MET A 200 -2.96 -12.36 7.47
N GLN A 201 -3.29 -13.25 6.53
CA GLN A 201 -2.73 -13.20 5.16
C GLN A 201 -3.18 -11.96 4.41
N TRP A 202 -4.46 -11.59 4.50
CA TRP A 202 -4.94 -10.33 3.93
C TRP A 202 -4.11 -9.16 4.45
N HIS A 203 -3.85 -9.10 5.75
CA HIS A 203 -3.00 -8.06 6.33
C HIS A 203 -1.58 -8.11 5.77
N MET A 204 -0.91 -9.26 5.84
CA MET A 204 0.47 -9.44 5.38
C MET A 204 0.65 -8.96 3.94
N LEU A 205 -0.25 -9.37 3.04
CA LEU A 205 -0.22 -8.98 1.63
C LEU A 205 -0.53 -7.50 1.42
N LEU A 206 -1.58 -6.98 2.07
CA LEU A 206 -2.01 -5.58 1.87
C LEU A 206 -0.97 -4.58 2.36
N THR A 207 -0.31 -4.84 3.49
CA THR A 207 0.74 -3.95 4.00
C THR A 207 1.99 -4.01 3.13
N ALA A 208 2.35 -5.17 2.60
CA ALA A 208 3.47 -5.28 1.66
C ALA A 208 3.21 -4.46 0.39
N TRP A 209 1.95 -4.43 -0.07
CA TRP A 209 1.55 -3.65 -1.24
C TRP A 209 1.53 -2.14 -1.00
N ASN A 210 0.88 -1.70 0.07
CA ASN A 210 0.72 -0.27 0.35
C ASN A 210 2.08 0.43 0.53
N LEU A 211 3.13 -0.29 0.94
CA LEU A 211 4.48 0.27 0.99
C LEU A 211 5.05 0.65 -0.39
N GLY A 212 4.66 -0.07 -1.45
CA GLY A 212 5.06 0.25 -2.83
C GLY A 212 4.14 1.28 -3.51
N ARG A 213 2.97 1.51 -2.93
CA ARG A 213 1.99 2.47 -3.44
C ARG A 213 2.24 3.81 -2.76
N LEU A 214 3.27 4.52 -3.22
CA LEU A 214 3.20 5.97 -3.13
C LEU A 214 1.89 6.38 -3.81
N PRO A 215 1.04 7.21 -3.17
CA PRO A 215 -0.07 7.81 -3.89
C PRO A 215 0.54 8.38 -5.17
N PRO A 216 -0.05 8.14 -6.35
CA PRO A 216 0.37 8.85 -7.54
C PRO A 216 0.13 10.31 -7.23
N ILE A 217 1.15 10.99 -6.71
CA ILE A 217 1.15 12.40 -6.37
C ILE A 217 0.79 13.08 -7.68
N CYS A 218 -0.45 13.56 -7.74
CA CYS A 218 -0.88 14.69 -8.53
C CYS A 218 -0.34 14.76 -9.96
N ARG A 219 -0.25 13.64 -10.68
CA ARG A 219 0.11 13.66 -12.09
C ARG A 219 -1.13 14.06 -12.91
N GLY A 220 -1.42 15.36 -12.89
CA GLY A 220 -2.24 16.01 -13.91
C GLY A 220 -3.67 16.38 -13.51
N HIS A 221 -3.80 17.34 -12.60
CA HIS A 221 -4.79 18.40 -12.85
C HIS A 221 -4.14 19.77 -12.66
N LEU A 222 -3.07 20.00 -13.43
CA LEU A 222 -2.80 21.35 -13.90
C LEU A 222 -3.84 21.56 -15.01
N PRO A 223 -4.82 22.46 -14.83
CA PRO A 223 -5.89 22.66 -15.81
C PRO A 223 -5.26 22.95 -17.18
N SER A 224 -5.64 22.14 -18.18
CA SER A 224 -5.23 22.29 -19.57
C SER A 224 -5.63 23.65 -20.15
N ASP A 225 -6.54 24.37 -19.47
CA ASP A 225 -7.10 25.65 -19.90
C ASP A 225 -6.13 26.85 -19.75
N VAL A 226 -4.95 26.65 -19.16
CA VAL A 226 -3.90 27.68 -19.13
C VAL A 226 -2.97 27.58 -20.36
N LEU A 227 -3.00 26.46 -21.10
CA LEU A 227 -2.11 26.25 -22.25
C LEU A 227 -2.74 26.60 -23.62
N SER A 228 -4.01 27.00 -23.68
CA SER A 228 -4.66 27.42 -24.95
C SER A 228 -4.67 28.93 -25.18
N ARG A 229 -4.02 29.72 -24.32
CA ARG A 229 -4.03 31.20 -24.40
C ARG A 229 -2.68 31.82 -24.77
N SER A 230 -1.77 31.01 -25.32
CA SER A 230 -0.44 31.43 -25.79
C SER A 230 -0.10 30.92 -27.19
N THR A 231 -1.12 30.81 -28.04
CA THR A 231 -1.01 30.81 -29.51
C THR A 231 -1.96 31.83 -30.08
#